data_AF-A0A818JD19-F1
#
_entry.id   AF-A0A818JD19-F1
#
_cell.length_a   1.000
_cell.length_b   1.000
_cell.length_c   1.000
_cell.angle_alpha   90.00
_cell.angle_beta   90.00
_cell.angle_gamma   90.00
#
_symmetry.space_group_name_H-M   'P 1'
#
loop_
_entity.id
_entity.type
_entity.pdbx_description
1 polymer ?
#
loop_
_entity_poly.entity_id
_entity_poly.type
_entity_poly.pdbx_seq_one_letter_code
_entity_poly.pdbx_strand_id
1 'polypeptide(L)'
;MIRNFRKPLIVAGPKILLRHPECVSSLTDMVDGTHFLPVLSDNISNTKLNPEKVKRLLFTSGKHYYTLNEERDKRKRDDIAIIRLEELCPFPVDELRQEIKKYKNAKEFIWCQEEHRNQAAWFFVKPRFENVIGIH
;
A
#
# COMPACT_ATOMS: atom_id res chain seq x y z
N MET A 1 4.84 -15.80 -15.03
CA MET A 1 6.25 -16.21 -15.22
C MET A 1 6.72 -17.04 -14.02
N ILE A 2 7.32 -18.20 -14.24
CA ILE A 2 7.85 -19.05 -13.16
C ILE A 2 9.31 -18.61 -12.87
N ARG A 3 9.63 -18.32 -11.61
CA ARG A 3 11.00 -17.96 -11.21
C ARG A 3 11.94 -19.17 -11.37
N ASN A 4 13.18 -18.92 -11.82
CA ASN A 4 14.23 -19.94 -12.01
C ASN A 4 14.92 -20.38 -10.71
N PHE A 5 14.39 -19.98 -9.54
CA PHE A 5 14.88 -20.36 -8.23
C PHE A 5 13.71 -20.65 -7.27
N ARG A 6 14.02 -21.06 -6.03
CA ARG A 6 13.05 -21.26 -4.96
C ARG A 6 13.42 -20.42 -3.74
N LYS A 7 12.44 -19.71 -3.19
CA LYS A 7 12.51 -18.99 -1.92
C LYS A 7 11.20 -19.24 -1.17
N PRO A 8 11.23 -19.40 0.17
CA PRO A 8 10.02 -19.43 0.97
C PRO A 8 9.21 -18.15 0.76
N LEU A 9 7.89 -18.29 0.69
CA LEU A 9 6.94 -17.18 0.67
C LEU A 9 6.05 -17.29 1.90
N ILE A 10 6.05 -16.26 2.73
CA ILE A 10 5.17 -16.15 3.89
C ILE A 10 4.01 -15.25 3.51
N VAL A 11 2.79 -15.80 3.48
CA VAL A 11 1.58 -15.07 3.12
C VAL A 11 0.71 -14.91 4.36
N ALA A 12 0.43 -13.66 4.74
CA ALA A 12 -0.60 -13.34 5.73
C ALA A 12 -1.98 -13.51 5.08
N GLY A 13 -2.49 -14.75 5.09
CA GLY A 13 -3.72 -15.12 4.38
C GLY A 13 -4.97 -14.37 4.88
N PRO A 14 -5.87 -13.95 3.97
CA PRO A 14 -7.05 -13.19 4.34
C PRO A 14 -8.12 -14.06 5.03
N LYS A 15 -8.96 -13.41 5.85
CA LYS A 15 -10.21 -13.98 6.36
C LYS A 15 -11.41 -13.17 5.88
N ILE A 16 -11.50 -11.93 6.31
CA ILE A 16 -12.62 -11.01 5.98
C ILE A 16 -12.64 -10.71 4.48
N LEU A 17 -11.47 -10.57 3.85
CA LEU A 17 -11.37 -10.16 2.45
C LEU A 17 -11.92 -11.20 1.47
N LEU A 18 -12.13 -12.46 1.90
CA LEU A 18 -12.68 -13.52 1.05
C LEU A 18 -14.09 -13.21 0.52
N ARG A 19 -14.83 -12.32 1.19
CA ARG A 19 -16.21 -11.93 0.82
C ARG A 19 -16.42 -10.41 0.84
N HIS A 20 -15.35 -9.63 0.93
CA HIS A 20 -15.46 -8.18 1.01
C HIS A 20 -15.80 -7.62 -0.39
N PRO A 21 -16.87 -6.81 -0.55
CA PRO A 21 -17.36 -6.39 -1.86
C PRO A 21 -16.33 -5.59 -2.68
N GLU A 22 -15.52 -4.76 -2.01
CA GLU A 22 -14.45 -4.00 -2.67
C GLU A 22 -13.16 -4.82 -2.90
N CYS A 23 -13.05 -6.04 -2.35
CA CYS A 23 -11.88 -6.90 -2.52
C CYS A 23 -12.09 -7.87 -3.69
N VAL A 24 -12.33 -7.29 -4.87
CA VAL A 24 -12.53 -8.01 -6.12
C VAL A 24 -11.47 -7.59 -7.14
N SER A 25 -11.18 -8.47 -8.09
CA SER A 25 -10.27 -8.19 -9.20
C SER A 25 -10.94 -8.52 -10.52
N SER A 26 -10.63 -7.75 -11.54
CA SER A 26 -11.11 -8.01 -12.89
C SER A 26 -10.23 -9.06 -13.57
N LEU A 27 -10.75 -9.71 -14.62
CA LEU A 27 -9.92 -10.65 -15.40
C LEU A 27 -8.74 -9.95 -16.07
N THR A 28 -8.87 -8.66 -16.41
CA THR A 28 -7.78 -7.88 -17.00
C THR A 28 -6.60 -7.67 -16.07
N ASP A 29 -6.78 -7.84 -14.76
CA ASP A 29 -5.68 -7.78 -13.79
C ASP A 29 -4.81 -9.06 -13.81
N MET A 30 -5.25 -10.10 -14.52
CA MET A 30 -4.64 -11.44 -14.54
C MET A 30 -4.26 -11.94 -15.95
N VAL A 31 -4.32 -11.07 -16.97
CA VAL A 31 -3.92 -11.43 -18.34
C VAL A 31 -2.40 -11.40 -18.53
N ASP A 32 -1.94 -11.90 -19.67
CA ASP A 32 -0.52 -11.83 -20.03
C ASP A 32 0.00 -10.39 -20.04
N GLY A 33 1.19 -10.21 -19.46
CA GLY A 33 1.81 -8.90 -19.25
C GLY A 33 1.57 -8.31 -17.86
N THR A 34 0.61 -8.83 -17.08
CA THR A 34 0.46 -8.44 -15.67
C THR A 34 1.44 -9.20 -14.77
N HIS A 35 1.69 -8.64 -13.59
CA HIS A 35 2.59 -9.20 -12.60
C HIS A 35 2.18 -8.74 -11.19
N PHE A 36 2.73 -9.43 -10.18
CA PHE A 36 2.59 -9.01 -8.79
C PHE A 36 3.21 -7.63 -8.59
N LEU A 37 2.49 -6.73 -7.92
CA LEU A 37 2.92 -5.38 -7.63
C LEU A 37 3.28 -5.27 -6.13
N PRO A 38 4.56 -5.06 -5.78
CA PRO A 38 5.01 -4.95 -4.39
C PRO A 38 4.37 -3.78 -3.63
N VAL A 39 4.04 -2.71 -4.35
CA VAL A 39 3.37 -1.51 -3.85
C VAL A 39 2.18 -1.22 -4.75
N LEU A 40 1.00 -1.03 -4.17
CA LEU A 40 -0.20 -0.63 -4.89
C LEU A 40 -0.50 0.84 -4.62
N SER A 41 -0.64 1.59 -5.71
CA SER A 41 -1.06 2.99 -5.70
C SER A 41 -2.51 3.14 -5.26
N ASP A 42 -2.81 4.33 -4.76
CA ASP A 42 -4.15 4.76 -4.34
C ASP A 42 -5.04 5.17 -5.52
N ASN A 43 -5.23 4.27 -6.49
CA ASN A 43 -6.02 4.54 -7.70
C ASN A 43 -6.75 3.30 -8.23
N ILE A 44 -6.75 2.19 -7.49
CA ILE A 44 -7.31 0.91 -7.97
C ILE A 44 -8.84 0.85 -7.76
N SER A 45 -9.45 1.78 -7.03
CA SER A 45 -10.92 1.89 -6.92
C SER A 45 -11.39 3.34 -7.04
N ASN A 46 -12.00 3.69 -8.18
CA ASN A 46 -13.02 4.72 -8.41
C ASN A 46 -12.84 6.17 -7.90
N THR A 47 -11.72 6.52 -7.27
CA THR A 47 -11.41 7.87 -6.80
C THR A 47 -10.25 8.42 -7.60
N LYS A 48 -10.54 9.33 -8.55
CA LYS A 48 -9.50 10.13 -9.21
C LYS A 48 -8.95 11.15 -8.22
N LEU A 49 -8.10 10.71 -7.30
CA LEU A 49 -7.40 11.59 -6.39
C LEU A 49 -6.43 12.45 -7.21
N ASN A 50 -6.48 13.78 -7.04
CA ASN A 50 -5.52 14.67 -7.69
C ASN A 50 -4.21 14.67 -6.89
N PRO A 51 -3.09 14.15 -7.43
CA PRO A 51 -1.83 14.07 -6.68
C PRO A 51 -1.33 15.43 -6.17
N GLU A 52 -1.67 16.54 -6.85
CA GLU A 52 -1.30 17.89 -6.43
C GLU A 52 -2.05 18.37 -5.18
N LYS A 53 -3.21 17.80 -4.86
CA LYS A 53 -3.95 18.14 -3.63
C LYS A 53 -3.46 17.38 -2.41
N VAL A 54 -2.72 16.30 -2.61
CA VAL A 54 -2.32 15.39 -1.54
C VAL A 54 -1.26 16.04 -0.67
N LYS A 55 -1.53 16.07 0.63
CA LYS A 55 -0.64 16.59 1.68
C LYS A 55 -0.09 15.48 2.57
N ARG A 56 -0.79 14.34 2.64
CA ARG A 56 -0.46 13.23 3.54
C ARG A 56 -0.52 11.89 2.81
N LEU A 57 0.50 11.06 3.03
CA LEU A 57 0.58 9.68 2.54
C LEU A 57 0.41 8.73 3.72
N LEU A 58 -0.65 7.94 3.69
CA LEU A 58 -0.87 6.80 4.58
C LEU A 58 -0.32 5.55 3.89
N PHE A 59 0.51 4.81 4.60
CA PHE A 59 1.03 3.52 4.17
C PHE A 59 0.43 2.43 5.04
N THR A 60 -0.02 1.35 4.43
CA THR A 60 -0.60 0.23 5.16
C THR A 60 -0.31 -1.09 4.44
N SER A 61 -0.63 -2.22 5.08
CA SER A 61 -0.50 -3.56 4.50
C SER A 61 -1.73 -4.38 4.83
N GLY A 62 -2.22 -5.14 3.85
CA GLY A 62 -3.35 -6.06 4.04
C GLY A 62 -4.70 -5.35 4.24
N LYS A 63 -5.59 -6.00 5.01
CA LYS A 63 -7.02 -5.64 5.07
C LYS A 63 -7.32 -4.25 5.61
N HIS A 64 -6.41 -3.68 6.40
CA HIS A 64 -6.63 -2.39 7.05
C HIS A 64 -6.83 -1.25 6.03
N TYR A 65 -6.32 -1.42 4.80
CA TYR A 65 -6.61 -0.54 3.67
C TYR A 65 -8.11 -0.26 3.48
N TYR A 66 -8.96 -1.29 3.52
CA TYR A 66 -10.38 -1.12 3.24
C TYR A 66 -11.07 -0.26 4.31
N THR A 67 -10.69 -0.43 5.57
CA THR A 67 -11.16 0.41 6.68
C THR A 67 -10.70 1.86 6.51
N LEU A 68 -9.43 2.08 6.13
CA LEU A 68 -8.92 3.44 5.89
C LEU A 68 -9.60 4.11 4.70
N ASN A 69 -9.83 3.38 3.61
CA ASN A 69 -10.49 3.90 2.43
C ASN A 69 -11.94 4.28 2.72
N GLU A 70 -12.70 3.40 3.38
CA GLU A 70 -14.08 3.68 3.77
C GLU A 70 -14.18 4.93 4.67
N GLU A 71 -13.28 5.08 5.65
CA GLU A 71 -13.25 6.25 6.52
C GLU A 71 -12.83 7.54 5.78
N ARG A 72 -11.90 7.44 4.82
CA ARG A 72 -11.54 8.57 3.97
C ARG A 72 -12.73 9.05 3.13
N ASP A 73 -13.46 8.12 2.54
CA ASP A 73 -14.62 8.40 1.67
C ASP A 73 -15.78 9.01 2.48
N LYS A 74 -16.09 8.44 3.66
CA LYS A 74 -17.07 9.01 4.61
C LYS A 74 -16.76 10.46 4.97
N ARG A 75 -15.48 10.77 5.17
CA ARG A 75 -14.98 12.11 5.52
C ARG A 75 -14.75 13.02 4.31
N LYS A 76 -14.96 12.50 3.09
CA LYS A 76 -14.79 13.23 1.81
C LYS A 76 -13.44 13.93 1.71
N ARG A 77 -12.36 13.23 2.08
CA ARG A 77 -10.99 13.77 2.06
C ARG A 77 -10.33 13.51 0.72
N ASP A 78 -9.86 14.57 0.06
CA ASP A 78 -9.14 14.54 -1.22
C ASP A 78 -7.64 14.90 -1.08
N ASP A 79 -7.17 15.13 0.15
CA ASP A 79 -5.80 15.53 0.47
C ASP A 79 -4.94 14.39 1.06
N ILE A 80 -5.48 13.17 1.10
CA ILE A 80 -4.84 11.99 1.69
C ILE A 80 -4.78 10.88 0.65
N ALA A 81 -3.57 10.38 0.38
CA ALA A 81 -3.40 9.16 -0.40
C ALA A 81 -3.12 7.94 0.51
N ILE A 82 -3.69 6.78 0.18
CA ILE A 82 -3.51 5.51 0.90
C ILE A 82 -2.76 4.50 0.01
N ILE A 83 -1.48 4.30 0.29
CA ILE A 83 -0.58 3.42 -0.44
C ILE A 83 -0.50 2.07 0.29
N ARG A 84 -0.63 0.97 -0.44
CA ARG A 84 -0.49 -0.38 0.13
C ARG A 84 0.88 -0.96 -0.17
N LEU A 85 1.53 -1.51 0.86
CA LEU A 85 2.70 -2.36 0.72
C LEU A 85 2.24 -3.82 0.76
N GLU A 86 2.22 -4.46 -0.40
CA GLU A 86 1.84 -5.87 -0.56
C GLU A 86 3.04 -6.80 -0.33
N GLU A 87 4.26 -6.32 -0.61
CA GLU A 87 5.51 -7.00 -0.26
C GLU A 87 6.25 -6.23 0.82
N LEU A 88 6.44 -6.85 1.98
CA LEU A 88 7.27 -6.29 3.06
C LEU A 88 8.74 -6.72 2.90
N CYS A 89 8.99 -7.96 2.51
CA CYS A 89 10.34 -8.52 2.39
C CYS A 89 10.45 -9.36 1.11
N PRO A 90 11.38 -9.03 0.18
CA PRO A 90 12.32 -7.89 0.24
C PRO A 90 11.59 -6.54 0.27
N PHE A 91 12.23 -5.52 0.83
CA PHE A 91 11.58 -4.21 1.01
C PHE A 91 11.58 -3.44 -0.32
N PRO A 92 10.42 -2.99 -0.84
CA PRO A 92 10.28 -2.47 -2.20
C PRO A 92 10.67 -0.99 -2.30
N VAL A 93 11.97 -0.72 -2.15
CA VAL A 93 12.51 0.65 -2.09
C VAL A 93 12.19 1.46 -3.34
N ASP A 94 12.40 0.86 -4.52
CA ASP A 94 12.34 1.61 -5.78
C ASP A 94 10.88 1.89 -6.18
N GLU A 95 9.99 0.92 -5.99
CA GLU A 95 8.55 1.07 -6.19
C GLU A 95 7.98 2.12 -5.24
N LEU A 96 8.38 2.09 -3.96
CA LEU A 96 7.93 3.07 -2.97
C LEU A 96 8.41 4.49 -3.30
N ARG A 97 9.66 4.64 -3.75
CA ARG A 97 10.18 5.94 -4.22
C ARG A 97 9.43 6.45 -5.44
N GLN A 98 9.13 5.58 -6.40
CA GLN A 98 8.35 5.94 -7.59
C GLN A 98 6.94 6.39 -7.21
N GLU A 99 6.32 5.71 -6.25
CA GLU A 99 4.99 6.05 -5.76
C GLU A 99 4.98 7.41 -5.05
N ILE A 100 5.90 7.63 -4.11
CA ILE A 100 6.01 8.89 -3.35
C ILE A 100 6.24 10.09 -4.28
N LYS A 101 7.05 9.92 -5.34
CA LYS A 101 7.34 10.99 -6.31
C LYS A 101 6.10 11.54 -7.04
N LYS A 102 4.99 10.78 -7.07
CA LYS A 102 3.72 11.24 -7.65
C LYS A 102 3.10 12.38 -6.83
N TYR A 103 3.38 12.45 -5.53
CA TYR A 103 2.72 13.36 -4.58
C TYR A 103 3.67 14.44 -4.07
N LYS A 104 4.01 15.41 -4.93
CA LYS A 104 5.02 16.44 -4.65
C LYS A 104 4.71 17.36 -3.46
N ASN A 105 3.42 17.52 -3.14
CA ASN A 105 2.97 18.40 -2.07
C ASN A 105 2.80 17.65 -0.72
N ALA A 106 3.06 16.34 -0.70
CA ALA A 106 2.98 15.54 0.52
C ALA A 106 4.14 15.86 1.46
N LYS A 107 3.81 16.17 2.72
CA LYS A 107 4.78 16.47 3.78
C LYS A 107 4.69 15.53 4.97
N GLU A 108 3.61 14.77 5.08
CA GLU A 108 3.39 13.81 6.16
C GLU A 108 3.35 12.39 5.59
N PHE A 109 4.15 11.50 6.19
CA PHE A 109 4.26 10.09 5.83
C PHE A 109 3.90 9.27 7.07
N ILE A 110 2.83 8.49 7.00
CA ILE A 110 2.26 7.82 8.17
C ILE A 110 2.13 6.33 7.87
N TRP A 111 2.72 5.48 8.69
CA TRP A 111 2.42 4.05 8.69
C TRP A 111 1.19 3.78 9.56
N CYS A 112 0.19 3.14 8.98
CA CYS A 112 -1.06 2.82 9.64
C CYS A 112 -1.31 1.32 9.59
N GLN A 113 -1.48 0.72 10.77
CA GLN A 113 -1.72 -0.71 10.94
C GLN A 113 -2.76 -0.93 12.05
N GLU A 114 -3.49 -2.05 11.97
CA GLU A 114 -4.46 -2.44 12.99
C GLU A 114 -3.79 -3.14 14.18
N GLU A 115 -2.64 -3.76 13.93
CA GLU A 115 -1.88 -4.48 14.94
C GLU A 115 -1.22 -3.50 15.91
N HIS A 116 -1.02 -3.96 17.16
CA HIS A 116 -0.37 -3.15 18.17
C HIS A 116 1.02 -2.70 17.74
N ARG A 117 1.49 -1.57 18.29
CA ARG A 117 2.78 -0.95 17.94
C ARG A 117 3.98 -1.91 17.99
N ASN A 118 3.96 -2.87 18.90
CA ASN A 118 5.04 -3.85 19.08
C ASN A 118 4.89 -5.13 18.24
N GLN A 119 3.92 -5.17 17.33
CA GLN A 119 3.60 -6.32 16.48
C GLN A 119 3.66 -5.95 15.00
N ALA A 120 3.50 -6.97 14.17
CA ALA A 120 3.46 -6.87 12.71
C ALA A 120 4.69 -6.15 12.15
N ALA A 121 4.48 -5.27 11.19
CA ALA A 121 5.54 -4.74 10.35
C ALA A 121 6.19 -3.47 10.91
N TRP A 122 5.62 -2.80 11.93
CA TRP A 122 6.07 -1.47 12.36
C TRP A 122 7.59 -1.36 12.59
N PHE A 123 8.18 -2.21 13.43
CA PHE A 123 9.61 -2.18 13.71
C PHE A 123 10.49 -2.57 12.51
N PHE A 124 9.95 -3.35 11.58
CA PHE A 124 10.63 -3.69 10.33
C PHE A 124 10.58 -2.51 9.34
N VAL A 125 9.42 -1.87 9.21
CA VAL A 125 9.13 -0.86 8.21
C VAL A 125 9.71 0.50 8.58
N LYS A 126 9.57 0.94 9.85
CA LYS A 126 10.01 2.27 10.32
C LYS A 126 11.43 2.66 9.86
N PRO A 127 12.50 1.93 10.20
CA PRO A 127 13.85 2.34 9.81
C PRO A 127 14.08 2.30 8.29
N ARG A 128 13.37 1.43 7.58
CA ARG A 128 13.46 1.34 6.11
C ARG A 128 12.76 2.52 5.45
N PHE A 129 11.62 2.93 5.97
CA PHE A 129 10.89 4.12 5.53
C PHE A 129 11.71 5.38 5.72
N GLU A 130 12.31 5.57 6.89
CA GLU A 130 13.17 6.72 7.20
C GLU A 130 14.30 6.88 6.16
N ASN A 131 14.93 5.77 5.77
CA ASN A 131 15.95 5.75 4.71
C ASN A 131 15.39 6.03 3.30
N VAL A 132 14.14 5.66 3.02
CA VAL A 132 13.51 5.92 1.71
C VAL A 132 13.10 7.39 1.56
N ILE A 133 12.50 7.96 2.60
CA ILE A 133 11.98 9.33 2.60
C ILE A 133 13.07 10.37 2.90
N GLY A 134 14.21 9.96 3.47
CA GLY A 134 15.31 10.86 3.83
C GLY A 134 15.00 11.74 5.04
N ILE A 135 14.14 11.27 5.95
CA ILE A 135 13.79 11.95 7.19
C ILE A 135 14.40 11.13 8.33
N HIS A 136 15.31 11.75 9.07
CA HIS A 136 15.93 11.22 10.29
C HIS A 136 15.26 11.82 11.53
#